data_AF-A0A9D7K0K8-F1
#
_entry.id   AF-A0A9D7K0K8-F1
#
_cell.length_a   1.000
_cell.length_b   1.000
_cell.length_c   1.000
_cell.angle_alpha   90.00
_cell.angle_beta   90.00
_cell.angle_gamma   90.00
#
_symmetry.space_group_name_H-M   'P 1'
#
loop_
_entity.id
_entity.type
_entity.pdbx_description
1 polymer ?
#
loop_
_entity_poly.entity_id
_entity_poly.type
_entity_poly.pdbx_seq_one_letter_code
_entity_poly.pdbx_strand_id
1 'polypeptide(L)' 'MENPPELKALIRKNAHLFWYIKDSAKEDLPLTVVLEFFINYADKEDIKALFAIVGIKNATRVFFEQVNTSARAANNF' A
#
# COMPACT_ATOMS: atom_id res chain seq x y z
N MET A 1 0.12 8.40 -12.34
CA MET A 1 1.15 7.44 -12.77
C MET A 1 0.62 6.06 -12.50
N GLU A 2 0.72 5.16 -13.46
CA GLU A 2 0.33 3.76 -13.28
C GLU A 2 1.35 3.03 -12.39
N ASN A 3 0.89 2.01 -11.67
CA ASN A 3 1.75 1.17 -10.86
C ASN A 3 2.70 0.36 -11.77
N PRO A 4 3.97 0.17 -11.38
CA PRO A 4 4.90 -0.59 -12.19
C PRO A 4 4.51 -2.09 -12.22
N PRO A 5 4.91 -2.86 -13.25
CA PRO A 5 4.47 -4.24 -13.45
C PRO A 5 4.72 -5.15 -12.23
N GLU A 6 5.84 -5.00 -11.55
CA GLU A 6 6.19 -5.75 -10.35
C GLU A 6 5.23 -5.46 -9.18
N LEU A 7 4.79 -4.21 -9.03
CA LEU A 7 3.81 -3.83 -8.01
C LEU A 7 2.44 -4.41 -8.35
N LYS A 8 2.02 -4.33 -9.62
CA LYS A 8 0.76 -4.95 -10.08
C LYS A 8 0.75 -6.46 -9.83
N ALA A 9 1.87 -7.15 -10.09
CA ALA A 9 2.01 -8.57 -9.82
C ALA A 9 1.90 -8.90 -8.32
N LEU A 10 2.54 -8.09 -7.46
CA LEU A 10 2.46 -8.26 -6.01
C LEU A 10 1.04 -8.02 -5.48
N ILE A 11 0.35 -6.99 -5.99
CA ILE A 11 -1.05 -6.72 -5.66
C ILE A 11 -1.94 -7.88 -6.09
N ARG A 12 -1.74 -8.44 -7.29
CA ARG A 12 -2.51 -9.58 -7.79
C ARG A 12 -2.30 -10.83 -6.94
N LYS A 13 -1.05 -11.14 -6.55
CA LYS A 13 -0.72 -12.23 -5.62
C LYS A 13 -1.47 -12.06 -4.29
N ASN A 14 -1.58 -10.82 -3.82
CA ASN A 14 -2.19 -10.45 -2.56
C ASN A 14 -3.61 -9.87 -2.71
N ALA A 15 -4.34 -10.24 -3.77
CA ALA A 15 -5.65 -9.65 -4.08
C ALA A 15 -6.71 -9.88 -2.99
N HIS A 16 -6.50 -10.89 -2.14
CA HIS A 16 -7.34 -11.23 -0.99
C HIS A 16 -7.28 -10.17 0.13
N LEU A 17 -6.19 -9.39 0.22
CA LEU A 17 -6.10 -8.28 1.18
C LEU A 17 -7.12 -7.17 0.88
N PHE A 18 -7.61 -7.07 -0.35
CA PHE A 18 -8.48 -5.98 -0.82
C PHE A 18 -9.95 -6.43 -0.96
N TRP A 19 -10.52 -7.03 0.10
CA TRP A 19 -11.78 -7.80 0.04
C TRP A 19 -13.02 -7.02 -0.44
N TYR A 20 -13.08 -5.70 -0.31
CA TYR A 20 -14.21 -4.87 -0.77
C TYR A 20 -13.95 -4.11 -2.08
N ILE A 21 -12.78 -4.30 -2.70
CA ILE A 21 -12.39 -3.61 -3.93
C ILE A 21 -12.63 -4.55 -5.11
N LYS A 22 -13.19 -4.03 -6.22
CA LYS A 22 -13.38 -4.80 -7.45
C LYS A 22 -12.04 -5.27 -8.02
N ASP A 23 -11.95 -6.52 -8.45
CA ASP A 23 -10.70 -7.11 -8.99
C ASP A 23 -10.08 -6.27 -10.12
N SER A 24 -10.92 -5.75 -11.02
CA SER A 24 -10.49 -4.91 -12.15
C SER A 24 -9.84 -3.58 -11.74
N ALA A 25 -9.96 -3.17 -10.48
CA ALA A 25 -9.41 -1.91 -9.97
C ALA A 25 -8.21 -2.10 -9.03
N LYS A 26 -7.92 -3.33 -8.58
CA LYS A 26 -6.93 -3.59 -7.51
C LYS A 26 -5.52 -3.17 -7.94
N GLU A 27 -5.12 -3.52 -9.16
CA GLU A 27 -3.76 -3.29 -9.65
C GLU A 27 -3.43 -1.80 -9.85
N ASP A 28 -4.45 -0.96 -9.98
CA ASP A 28 -4.31 0.49 -10.20
C ASP A 28 -4.65 1.30 -8.93
N LEU A 29 -4.71 0.64 -7.77
CA LEU A 29 -4.91 1.32 -6.50
C LEU A 29 -3.78 2.33 -6.22
N PRO A 30 -4.12 3.48 -5.61
CA PRO A 30 -3.11 4.42 -5.15
C PRO A 30 -2.13 3.76 -4.19
N LEU A 31 -0.85 4.15 -4.26
CA LEU A 31 0.19 3.59 -3.41
C LEU A 31 -0.12 3.74 -1.90
N THR A 32 -0.80 4.81 -1.50
CA THR A 32 -1.29 5.00 -0.11
C THR A 32 -2.22 3.87 0.32
N VAL A 33 -3.17 3.50 -0.52
CA VAL A 33 -4.12 2.41 -0.26
C VAL A 33 -3.37 1.07 -0.22
N VAL A 34 -2.47 0.82 -1.18
CA VAL A 34 -1.66 -0.41 -1.19
C VAL A 34 -0.85 -0.54 0.10
N LEU A 35 -0.18 0.54 0.53
CA LEU A 35 0.59 0.56 1.78
C LEU A 35 -0.30 0.29 3.00
N GLU A 36 -1.47 0.93 3.10
CA GLU A 36 -2.39 0.74 4.23
C GLU A 36 -2.84 -0.72 4.36
N PHE A 37 -3.21 -1.37 3.26
CA PHE A 37 -3.63 -2.77 3.29
C PHE A 37 -2.48 -3.72 3.60
N PHE A 38 -1.31 -3.52 2.98
CA PHE A 38 -0.16 -4.37 3.25
C PHE A 38 0.35 -4.24 4.68
N ILE A 39 0.43 -3.02 5.21
CA ILE A 39 0.88 -2.79 6.60
C ILE A 39 -0.09 -3.42 7.60
N ASN A 40 -1.40 -3.38 7.34
CA ASN A 40 -2.40 -3.91 8.28
C ASN A 40 -2.62 -5.42 8.18
N TYR A 41 -2.49 -6.01 6.99
CA TYR A 41 -3.00 -7.36 6.72
C TYR A 41 -2.02 -8.31 6.01
N ALA A 42 -0.95 -7.81 5.40
CA ALA A 42 -0.01 -8.70 4.70
C ALA A 42 0.92 -9.43 5.68
N ASP A 43 1.48 -10.54 5.22
CA ASP A 43 2.53 -11.22 5.96
C ASP A 43 3.89 -10.50 5.83
N LYS A 44 4.85 -10.95 6.64
CA LYS A 44 6.19 -10.37 6.70
C LYS A 44 6.92 -10.40 5.35
N GLU A 45 6.77 -11.46 4.56
CA GLU A 45 7.50 -11.62 3.31
C GLU A 45 6.89 -10.75 2.21
N ASP A 46 5.56 -10.60 2.19
CA ASP A 46 4.87 -9.69 1.28
C ASP A 46 5.14 -8.21 1.61
N ILE A 47 5.25 -7.84 2.90
CA ILE A 47 5.69 -6.49 3.30
C ILE A 47 7.11 -6.19 2.83
N LYS A 48 8.04 -7.14 2.98
CA LYS A 48 9.41 -6.98 2.47
C LYS A 48 9.43 -6.81 0.94
N ALA A 49 8.64 -7.62 0.22
CA ALA A 49 8.54 -7.53 -1.23
C ALA A 49 8.01 -6.15 -1.65
N LEU A 50 7.00 -5.62 -0.95
CA LEU A 50 6.49 -4.27 -1.19
C LEU A 50 7.58 -3.21 -1.03
N PHE A 51 8.35 -3.25 0.05
CA PHE A 51 9.43 -2.27 0.28
C PHE A 51 10.61 -2.43 -0.67
N ALA A 52 10.88 -3.65 -1.17
CA ALA A 52 11.87 -3.87 -2.21
C ALA A 52 11.46 -3.22 -3.55
N ILE A 53 10.17 -3.24 -3.88
CA ILE A 53 9.63 -2.65 -5.10
C ILE A 53 9.50 -1.13 -4.98
N VAL A 54 8.84 -0.66 -3.92
CA VAL A 54 8.50 0.76 -3.73
C VAL A 54 9.70 1.57 -3.24
N GLY A 55 10.63 0.92 -2.56
CA GLY A 55 11.72 1.55 -1.82
C GLY A 55 11.26 2.08 -0.46
N ILE A 56 11.97 1.70 0.61
CA ILE A 56 11.61 2.07 1.99
C ILE A 56 11.47 3.58 2.19
N LYS A 57 12.36 4.39 1.59
CA LYS A 57 12.30 5.86 1.71
C LYS A 57 11.00 6.44 1.12
N ASN A 58 10.57 5.93 -0.02
CA ASN A 58 9.36 6.39 -0.69
C ASN A 58 8.11 5.90 0.04
N ALA A 59 8.10 4.64 0.47
CA ALA A 59 7.01 4.08 1.28
C ALA A 59 6.80 4.89 2.57
N THR A 60 7.89 5.19 3.29
CA THR A 60 7.86 5.99 4.52
C THR A 60 7.36 7.41 4.26
N ARG A 61 7.83 8.07 3.18
CA ARG A 61 7.36 9.40 2.79
C ARG A 61 5.86 9.42 2.55
N VAL A 62 5.34 8.50 1.73
CA VAL A 62 3.92 8.41 1.38
C VAL A 62 3.06 8.10 2.61
N PHE A 63 3.52 7.20 3.48
CA PHE A 63 2.83 6.86 4.72
C PHE A 63 2.75 8.06 5.67
N PHE A 64 3.85 8.77 5.91
CA PHE A 64 3.84 9.93 6.79
C PHE A 64 3.08 11.11 6.21
N GLU A 65 3.12 11.33 4.88
CA GLU A 65 2.24 12.30 4.22
C GLU A 65 0.76 11.97 4.50
N GLN A 66 0.36 10.70 4.38
CA GLN A 66 -1.01 10.26 4.69
C GLN A 66 -1.37 10.46 6.17
N VAL A 67 -0.50 10.07 7.10
CA VAL A 67 -0.77 10.23 8.54
C VAL A 67 -0.87 11.70 8.91
N ASN A 68 0.07 12.54 8.48
CA ASN A 68 0.15 13.96 8.85
C ASN A 68 -0.92 14.84 8.20
N THR A 69 -1.42 14.47 7.01
CA THR A 69 -2.51 15.22 6.33
C THR A 69 -3.90 14.73 6.73
N SER A 70 -4.00 13.52 7.30
CA SER A 70 -5.29 13.00 7.75
C SER A 70 -5.71 13.61 9.09
N ALA A 71 -7.01 13.75 9.31
CA ALA A 71 -7.58 14.10 10.62
C ALA A 71 -7.14 13.14 11.75
N ARG A 72 -6.54 11.99 11.42
CA ARG A 72 -5.95 11.05 12.40
C ARG A 72 -4.75 11.65 13.13
N ALA A 73 -3.97 12.54 12.50
CA ALA A 73 -2.88 13.25 13.19
C ALA A 73 -3.37 14.19 14.30
N ALA A 74 -4.57 14.77 14.14
CA ALA A 74 -5.14 15.67 15.15
C ALA A 74 -5.58 14.97 16.43
N ASN A 75 -5.77 13.64 16.40
CA ASN A 75 -6.24 12.83 17.53
C ASN A 75 -5.13 11.97 18.16
N ASN A 76 -3.86 12.22 17.83
CA ASN A 76 -2.70 11.49 18.38
C ASN A 76 -2.01 12.21 19.56
N PHE A 77 -2.66 13.22 20.17
CA PHE A 77 -2.18 13.92 21.37
C PHE A 77 -3.28 14.03 22.43
#